data_AF-A0A7X3KUM1-F1
#
_entry.id   AF-A0A7X3KUM1-F1
#
_cell.length_a   1.000
_cell.length_b   1.000
_cell.length_c   1.000
_cell.angle_alpha   90.00
_cell.angle_beta   90.00
_cell.angle_gamma   90.00
#
_symmetry.space_group_name_H-M   'P 1'
#
loop_
_entity.id
_entity.type
_entity.pdbx_description
1 polymer ?
#
loop_
_entity_poly.entity_id
_entity_poly.type
_entity_poly.pdbx_seq_one_letter_code
_entity_poly.pdbx_strand_id
1 'polypeptide(L)'
;MSKVVEFPPRCAPHATGDAICTRCRHEWVAVAPVGQTQLECPECGTHCGLFKYPFGPSVGDAMFACDCGSSLFYIVRAKADAVAAVRCRGCGQEATGWFD
;
A
#
# COMPACT_ATOMS: atom_id res chain seq x y z
N MET A 1 -30.34 -29.24 -11.84
CA MET A 1 -30.53 -27.79 -11.59
C MET A 1 -29.25 -27.09 -12.00
N SER A 2 -29.24 -26.42 -13.14
CA SER A 2 -28.10 -25.60 -13.57
C SER A 2 -28.00 -24.37 -12.68
N LYS A 3 -26.86 -24.20 -12.00
CA LYS A 3 -26.52 -22.95 -11.30
C LYS A 3 -26.22 -21.89 -12.38
N VAL A 4 -27.19 -21.03 -12.66
CA VAL A 4 -26.93 -19.82 -13.43
C VAL A 4 -26.23 -18.84 -12.49
N VAL A 5 -25.01 -18.45 -12.84
CA VAL A 5 -24.23 -17.45 -12.10
C VAL A 5 -24.23 -16.18 -12.92
N GLU A 6 -24.65 -15.06 -12.32
CA GLU A 6 -24.59 -13.76 -12.97
C GLU A 6 -23.14 -13.29 -13.08
N PHE A 7 -22.78 -12.70 -14.22
CA PHE A 7 -21.47 -12.08 -14.36
C PHE A 7 -21.38 -10.82 -13.48
N PRO A 8 -20.23 -10.55 -12.85
CA PRO A 8 -20.02 -9.28 -12.18
C PRO A 8 -20.22 -8.12 -13.17
N PRO A 9 -20.70 -6.96 -12.68
CA PRO A 9 -20.99 -5.82 -13.53
C PRO A 9 -19.77 -5.42 -14.36
N ARG A 10 -19.99 -5.14 -15.65
CA ARG A 10 -18.94 -4.55 -16.50
C ARG A 10 -18.45 -3.27 -15.82
N CYS A 11 -17.13 -3.11 -15.71
CA CYS A 11 -16.45 -1.95 -15.15
C CYS A 11 -16.48 -1.79 -13.62
N ALA A 12 -16.62 -2.87 -12.84
CA ALA A 12 -16.24 -2.80 -11.43
C ALA A 12 -14.79 -2.29 -11.28
N PRO A 13 -14.47 -1.43 -10.29
CA PRO A 13 -13.14 -0.87 -10.15
C PRO A 13 -12.13 -1.94 -9.70
N HIS A 14 -10.98 -1.96 -10.35
CA HIS A 14 -9.88 -2.87 -10.02
C HIS A 14 -8.59 -2.09 -9.82
N ALA A 15 -7.81 -2.54 -8.85
CA ALA A 15 -6.42 -2.17 -8.65
C ALA A 15 -5.52 -3.02 -9.55
N THR A 16 -4.53 -2.39 -10.18
CA THR A 16 -3.51 -3.06 -11.01
C THR A 16 -2.12 -2.55 -10.68
N GLY A 17 -1.15 -3.44 -10.51
CA GLY A 17 0.23 -3.01 -10.23
C GLY A 17 1.15 -4.16 -9.81
N ASP A 18 2.42 -3.79 -9.56
CA ASP A 18 3.43 -4.75 -9.11
C ASP A 18 3.13 -5.24 -7.70
N ALA A 19 3.23 -6.55 -7.52
CA ALA A 19 3.01 -7.26 -6.27
C ALA A 19 4.26 -8.07 -5.87
N ILE A 20 4.34 -8.36 -4.57
CA ILE A 20 5.39 -9.18 -3.96
C ILE A 20 4.80 -10.06 -2.86
N CYS A 21 5.29 -11.30 -2.79
CA CYS A 21 4.97 -12.20 -1.70
C CYS A 21 5.90 -11.93 -0.51
N THR A 22 5.35 -11.65 0.67
CA THR A 22 6.17 -11.47 1.88
C THR A 22 6.78 -12.78 2.39
N ARG A 23 6.27 -13.93 1.94
CA ARG A 23 6.78 -15.28 2.28
C ARG A 23 7.91 -15.74 1.35
N CYS A 24 7.61 -15.95 0.06
CA CYS A 24 8.58 -16.52 -0.89
C CYS A 24 9.32 -15.47 -1.73
N ARG A 25 9.00 -14.18 -1.57
CA ARG A 25 9.60 -13.05 -2.31
C ARG A 25 9.37 -13.05 -3.82
N HIS A 26 8.52 -13.95 -4.33
CA HIS A 26 8.08 -13.91 -5.72
C HIS A 26 7.38 -12.59 -6.04
N GLU A 27 7.61 -12.07 -7.25
CA GLU A 27 7.12 -10.79 -7.73
C GLU A 27 6.29 -10.99 -9.00
N TRP A 28 5.14 -10.33 -9.11
CA TRP A 28 4.25 -10.46 -10.25
C TRP A 28 3.42 -9.19 -10.47
N VAL A 29 2.75 -9.08 -11.62
CA VAL A 29 1.75 -8.02 -11.85
C VAL A 29 0.39 -8.56 -11.45
N ALA A 30 -0.25 -7.91 -10.47
CA ALA A 30 -1.54 -8.32 -9.94
C ALA A 30 -2.68 -7.43 -10.44
N VAL A 31 -3.86 -8.03 -10.56
CA VAL A 31 -5.15 -7.35 -10.74
C VAL A 31 -6.08 -7.85 -9.65
N ALA A 32 -6.68 -6.95 -8.88
CA ALA A 32 -7.60 -7.31 -7.81
C ALA A 32 -8.71 -6.25 -7.66
N PRO A 33 -9.87 -6.59 -7.09
CA PRO A 33 -10.86 -5.59 -6.71
C PRO A 33 -10.26 -4.50 -5.82
N VAL A 34 -10.71 -3.25 -5.97
CA VAL A 34 -10.28 -2.16 -5.09
C VAL A 34 -10.58 -2.51 -3.62
N GLY A 35 -9.63 -2.23 -2.74
CA GLY A 35 -9.70 -2.53 -1.31
C GLY A 35 -9.15 -3.90 -0.90
N GLN A 36 -8.79 -4.77 -1.87
CA GLN A 36 -8.14 -6.03 -1.57
C GLN A 36 -6.71 -5.79 -1.02
N THR A 37 -6.48 -6.15 0.24
CA THR A 37 -5.20 -5.90 0.94
C THR A 37 -4.24 -7.08 0.91
N GLN A 38 -4.75 -8.29 0.66
CA GLN A 38 -3.97 -9.52 0.55
C GLN A 38 -4.26 -10.21 -0.78
N LEU A 39 -3.20 -10.58 -1.48
CA LEU A 39 -3.22 -11.28 -2.76
C LEU A 39 -2.72 -12.71 -2.58
N GLU A 40 -3.30 -13.63 -3.34
CA GLU A 40 -2.75 -14.98 -3.46
C GLU A 40 -1.44 -14.94 -4.26
N CYS A 41 -0.39 -15.57 -3.73
CA CYS A 41 0.88 -15.70 -4.42
C CYS A 41 0.82 -16.84 -5.44
N PRO A 42 1.07 -16.60 -6.73
CA PRO A 42 1.01 -17.64 -7.76
C PRO A 42 2.08 -18.72 -7.60
N GLU A 43 3.19 -18.41 -6.91
CA GLU A 43 4.32 -19.34 -6.73
C GLU A 43 4.11 -20.29 -5.55
N CYS A 44 3.60 -19.79 -4.41
CA CYS A 44 3.52 -20.58 -3.17
C CYS A 44 2.10 -20.78 -2.62
N GLY A 45 1.08 -20.22 -3.29
CA GLY A 45 -0.33 -20.36 -2.95
C GLY A 45 -0.78 -19.69 -1.65
N THR A 46 0.10 -18.94 -0.96
CA THR A 46 -0.29 -18.25 0.27
C THR A 46 -0.90 -16.89 -0.02
N HIS A 47 -1.81 -16.44 0.83
CA HIS A 47 -2.38 -15.10 0.84
C HIS A 47 -1.44 -14.06 1.49
N CYS A 48 -0.16 -14.11 1.12
CA CYS A 48 0.88 -13.21 1.63
C CYS A 48 1.37 -12.23 0.55
N GLY A 49 0.66 -12.12 -0.56
CA GLY A 49 0.94 -11.14 -1.60
C GLY A 49 0.47 -9.75 -1.21
N LEU A 50 1.32 -8.76 -1.44
CA LEU A 50 1.02 -7.34 -1.26
C LEU A 50 1.39 -6.60 -2.54
N PHE A 51 0.66 -5.55 -2.88
CA PHE A 51 1.17 -4.59 -3.87
C PHE A 51 2.44 -3.92 -3.32
N LYS A 52 3.54 -3.92 -4.09
CA LYS A 52 4.87 -3.43 -3.68
C LYS A 52 4.88 -1.95 -3.35
N TYR A 53 4.04 -1.21 -4.06
CA TYR A 53 3.83 0.20 -3.87
C TYR A 53 2.41 0.35 -3.37
N PRO A 54 2.15 1.11 -2.30
CA PRO A 54 0.79 1.55 -2.08
C PRO A 54 0.40 2.29 -3.36
N PHE A 55 -0.73 1.91 -3.94
CA PHE A 55 -1.56 2.88 -4.62
C PHE A 55 -1.56 4.10 -3.71
N GLY A 56 -0.96 5.20 -4.18
CA GLY A 56 -0.95 6.43 -3.41
C GLY A 56 -2.38 6.78 -3.01
N PRO A 57 -2.58 7.62 -1.98
CA PRO A 57 -3.91 8.10 -1.62
C PRO A 57 -4.69 8.49 -2.87
N SER A 58 -5.94 8.02 -2.95
CA SER A 58 -6.85 8.33 -4.04
C SER A 58 -7.11 9.83 -4.10
N VAL A 59 -7.58 10.32 -5.24
CA VAL A 59 -8.00 11.73 -5.35
C VAL A 59 -9.09 12.00 -4.30
N GLY A 60 -8.78 12.84 -3.31
CA GLY A 60 -9.68 13.19 -2.20
C GLY A 60 -9.36 12.53 -0.85
N ASP A 61 -8.44 11.57 -0.79
CA ASP A 61 -8.00 10.99 0.48
C ASP A 61 -7.22 12.03 1.30
N ALA A 62 -7.45 12.04 2.62
CA ALA A 62 -6.67 12.85 3.54
C ALA A 62 -5.22 12.35 3.57
N MET A 63 -4.29 13.16 3.09
CA MET A 63 -2.86 12.87 3.10
C MET A 63 -2.12 13.91 3.92
N PHE A 64 -1.22 13.45 4.79
CA PHE A 64 -0.26 14.33 5.44
C PHE A 64 0.81 14.77 4.43
N ALA A 65 0.93 16.08 4.23
CA ALA A 65 2.00 16.71 3.48
C ALA A 65 2.79 17.61 4.43
N CYS A 66 4.12 17.55 4.36
CA CYS A 66 4.95 18.48 5.09
C CYS A 66 4.77 19.90 4.51
N ASP A 67 4.95 20.95 5.33
CA ASP A 67 4.88 22.36 4.89
C ASP A 67 5.85 22.69 3.74
N CYS A 68 6.89 21.89 3.54
CA CYS A 68 7.78 22.02 2.38
C CYS A 68 7.22 21.42 1.07
N GLY A 69 6.00 20.86 1.09
CA GLY A 69 5.32 20.23 -0.04
C GLY A 69 5.69 18.77 -0.29
N SER A 70 6.59 18.17 0.50
CA SER A 70 6.96 16.75 0.34
C SER A 70 5.97 15.83 1.06
N SER A 71 5.67 14.71 0.41
CA SER A 71 4.84 13.62 0.93
C SER A 71 5.63 12.33 1.21
N LEU A 72 6.97 12.39 1.13
CA LEU A 72 7.86 11.25 1.35
C LEU A 72 8.61 11.41 2.68
N PHE A 73 8.65 10.33 3.46
CA PHE A 73 9.20 10.35 4.81
C PHE A 73 10.13 9.15 5.06
N TYR A 74 11.15 9.38 5.89
CA TYR A 74 11.98 8.33 6.45
C TYR A 74 11.50 7.97 7.84
N ILE A 75 11.39 6.69 8.15
CA ILE A 75 11.23 6.20 9.52
C ILE A 75 12.63 5.91 10.06
N VAL A 76 13.11 6.72 10.99
CA VAL A 76 14.46 6.64 11.56
C VAL A 76 14.40 6.30 13.05
N ARG A 77 15.25 5.37 13.51
CA ARG A 77 15.47 5.18 14.95
C ARG A 77 16.56 6.15 15.42
N ALA A 78 16.26 6.98 16.42
CA ALA A 78 17.26 7.85 17.02
C ALA A 78 18.06 7.09 18.11
N LYS A 79 19.10 6.34 17.72
CA LYS A 79 19.90 5.48 18.63
C LYS A 79 19.06 4.45 19.41
N ALA A 80 19.74 3.58 20.16
CA ALA A 80 19.21 2.32 20.69
C ALA A 80 17.93 2.45 21.53
N ASP A 81 17.72 3.62 22.16
CA ASP A 81 16.71 3.79 23.20
C ASP A 81 15.65 4.86 22.89
N ALA A 82 15.67 5.49 21.71
CA ALA A 82 14.67 6.50 21.37
C ALA A 82 13.54 5.95 20.49
N VAL A 83 12.37 6.59 20.63
CA VAL A 83 11.20 6.41 19.77
C VAL A 83 11.61 6.66 18.31
N ALA A 84 11.13 5.82 17.40
CA ALA A 84 11.34 6.03 15.97
C ALA A 84 10.69 7.36 15.56
N ALA A 85 11.49 8.27 15.02
CA ALA A 85 11.01 9.53 14.48
C ALA A 85 10.74 9.37 12.98
N VAL A 86 9.72 10.06 12.48
CA VAL A 86 9.45 10.10 11.05
C VAL A 86 9.82 11.47 10.52
N ARG A 87 10.75 11.50 9.58
CA ARG A 87 11.40 12.71 9.12
C ARG A 87 11.08 12.95 7.65
N CYS A 88 10.67 14.18 7.33
CA CYS A 88 10.42 14.60 5.96
C CYS A 88 11.70 14.45 5.12
N ARG A 89 11.59 13.80 3.96
CA ARG A 89 12.72 13.62 3.03
C ARG A 89 13.13 14.94 2.34
N GLY A 90 12.21 15.89 2.21
CA GLY A 90 12.45 17.18 1.56
C GLY A 90 13.24 18.16 2.44
N CYS A 91 12.84 18.33 3.71
CA CYS A 91 13.39 19.36 4.59
C CYS A 91 13.96 18.85 5.93
N GLY A 92 13.81 17.56 6.24
CA GLY A 92 14.34 16.97 7.48
C GLY A 92 13.53 17.27 8.76
N GLN A 93 12.46 18.05 8.67
CA GLN A 93 11.57 18.30 9.81
C GLN A 93 10.89 17.01 10.26
N GLU A 94 10.64 16.91 11.56
CA GLU A 94 9.86 15.81 12.11
C GLU A 94 8.40 15.96 11.72
N ALA A 95 7.83 14.90 11.18
CA ALA A 95 6.40 14.83 10.96
C ALA A 95 5.76 14.57 12.32
N THR A 96 4.94 15.49 12.81
CA THR A 96 4.12 15.36 14.03
C THR A 96 2.67 15.71 13.71
N GLY A 97 1.71 15.22 14.51
CA GLY A 97 0.29 15.57 14.35
C GLY A 97 -0.33 15.17 13.01
N TRP A 98 -0.02 13.99 12.47
CA TRP A 98 -0.41 13.66 11.08
C TRP A 98 -1.93 13.54 10.89
N PHE A 99 -2.68 13.40 11.98
CA PHE A 99 -4.13 13.22 12.01
C PHE A 99 -4.79 13.91 13.23
N ASP A 100 -4.07 14.82 13.90
CA ASP A 100 -4.58 15.60 15.04
C ASP A 100 -5.23 16.92 14.59
#